data_AF-A0A383DBS0-F1
#
_entry.id   AF-A0A383DBS0-F1
#
_cell.length_a   1.000
_cell.length_b   1.000
_cell.length_c   1.000
_cell.angle_alpha   90.00
_cell.angle_beta   90.00
_cell.angle_gamma   90.00
#
_symmetry.space_group_name_H-M   'P 1'
#
loop_
_entity.id
_entity.type
_entity.pdbx_description
1 polymer ?
#
loop_
_entity_poly.entity_id
_entity_poly.type
_entity_poly.pdbx_seq_one_letter_code
_entity_poly.pdbx_strand_id
1 'polypeptide(L)'
;HIDDLDDFMITADSLLVEDGIIVIEAPYLLHLLENLEYDTIYHEHLSYLSVKPMVEFCKKFGFEIFDIEEQFIHGGTLRYFISRKNKREITKNVSNYLETENKKEIHLEKRLEDFANSVKHHRKTLMELLNDLKKDGKKIAAISSPAKGNTLLNYCKIDSEILDYVTEKNPLKIGKFTPGMHIPVYSDEKLLEDPPDYALILAWNFSDEIIKNNFKYQELGGKFIIPIPEPRIV
;
A
#
# COMPACT_ATOMS: atom_id res chain seq x y z
N HIS A 1 -2.45 1.45 -12.65
CA HIS A 1 -1.35 1.13 -13.59
C HIS A 1 -1.72 1.46 -15.01
N ILE A 2 -2.87 1.00 -15.52
CA ILE A 2 -3.30 1.26 -16.90
C ILE A 2 -4.04 2.60 -16.94
N ASP A 3 -3.67 3.45 -17.90
CA ASP A 3 -4.32 4.74 -18.15
C ASP A 3 -5.53 4.57 -19.08
N ASP A 4 -5.32 3.96 -20.25
CA ASP A 4 -6.38 3.67 -21.21
C ASP A 4 -7.15 2.39 -20.84
N LEU A 5 -8.09 2.55 -19.90
CA LEU A 5 -8.96 1.46 -19.46
C LEU A 5 -9.95 1.03 -20.56
N ASP A 6 -10.35 1.95 -21.44
CA ASP A 6 -11.29 1.66 -22.52
C ASP A 6 -10.64 0.71 -23.54
N ASP A 7 -9.41 1.02 -24.01
CA ASP A 7 -8.65 0.16 -24.91
C ASP A 7 -8.33 -1.21 -24.28
N PHE A 8 -8.01 -1.22 -22.98
CA PHE A 8 -7.82 -2.46 -22.23
C PHE A 8 -9.07 -3.35 -22.30
N MET A 9 -10.27 -2.80 -22.06
CA MET A 9 -11.50 -3.60 -22.09
C MET A 9 -11.87 -4.06 -23.50
N ILE A 10 -11.71 -3.21 -24.51
CA ILE A 10 -11.97 -3.56 -25.92
C ILE A 10 -11.04 -4.70 -26.34
N THR A 11 -9.76 -4.60 -26.01
CA THR A 11 -8.77 -5.63 -26.34
C THR A 11 -9.05 -6.92 -25.59
N ALA A 12 -9.37 -6.85 -24.29
CA ALA A 12 -9.72 -8.02 -23.50
C ALA A 12 -10.94 -8.76 -24.05
N ASP A 13 -11.99 -8.05 -24.45
CA ASP A 13 -13.18 -8.66 -25.07
C ASP A 13 -12.85 -9.39 -26.38
N SER A 14 -11.98 -8.81 -27.23
CA SER A 14 -11.58 -9.41 -28.51
C SER A 14 -10.84 -10.75 -28.36
N LEU A 15 -10.17 -10.96 -27.23
CA LEU A 15 -9.40 -12.17 -26.92
C LEU A 15 -10.22 -13.21 -26.16
N LEU A 16 -11.35 -12.81 -25.57
CA LEU A 16 -12.12 -13.62 -24.65
C LEU A 16 -13.06 -14.57 -25.39
N VAL A 17 -12.92 -15.88 -25.14
CA VAL A 17 -13.88 -16.89 -25.63
C VAL A 17 -15.29 -16.62 -25.10
N GLU A 18 -16.33 -17.18 -25.72
CA GLU A 18 -17.73 -16.80 -25.48
C GLU A 18 -18.14 -16.81 -23.99
N ASP A 19 -17.81 -17.86 -23.25
CA ASP A 19 -18.10 -18.04 -21.82
C ASP A 19 -16.89 -17.76 -20.90
N GLY A 20 -15.88 -17.06 -21.45
CA GLY A 20 -14.68 -16.67 -20.75
C GLY A 20 -14.95 -15.66 -19.63
N ILE A 21 -13.99 -15.55 -18.72
CA ILE A 21 -14.02 -14.59 -17.61
C ILE A 21 -12.76 -13.74 -17.62
N ILE A 22 -12.89 -12.49 -17.19
CA ILE A 22 -11.78 -11.60 -16.88
C ILE A 22 -11.68 -11.55 -15.35
N VAL A 23 -10.48 -11.74 -14.81
CA VAL A 23 -10.22 -11.67 -13.38
C VAL A 23 -9.21 -10.56 -13.13
N ILE A 24 -9.60 -9.56 -12.34
CA ILE A 24 -8.75 -8.43 -11.98
C ILE A 24 -8.62 -8.40 -10.46
N GLU A 25 -7.41 -8.30 -9.94
CA GLU A 25 -7.15 -8.10 -8.52
C GLU A 25 -6.45 -6.76 -8.30
N ALA A 26 -6.96 -5.94 -7.38
CA ALA A 26 -6.42 -4.61 -7.10
C ALA A 26 -6.67 -4.17 -5.66
N PRO A 27 -5.84 -3.26 -5.12
CA PRO A 27 -6.08 -2.64 -3.81
C PRO A 27 -7.48 -2.03 -3.71
N TYR A 28 -8.11 -2.21 -2.55
CA TYR A 28 -9.46 -1.74 -2.32
C TYR A 28 -9.44 -0.32 -1.71
N LEU A 29 -10.15 0.63 -2.34
CA LEU A 29 -10.26 2.01 -1.87
C LEU A 29 -10.69 2.11 -0.41
N LEU A 30 -11.60 1.26 0.06
CA LEU A 30 -12.03 1.29 1.46
C LEU A 30 -10.85 1.05 2.42
N HIS A 31 -10.00 0.06 2.15
CA HIS A 31 -8.82 -0.24 2.96
C HIS A 31 -7.82 0.91 2.95
N LEU A 32 -7.57 1.50 1.78
CA LEU A 32 -6.73 2.70 1.69
C LEU A 32 -7.23 3.80 2.63
N LEU A 33 -8.55 4.07 2.64
CA LEU A 33 -9.15 5.12 3.47
C LEU A 33 -9.18 4.77 4.96
N GLU A 34 -9.47 3.51 5.31
CA GLU A 34 -9.58 3.07 6.71
C GLU A 34 -8.22 2.87 7.38
N ASN A 35 -7.25 2.32 6.65
CA ASN A 35 -5.90 2.02 7.15
C ASN A 35 -4.88 3.12 6.83
N LEU A 36 -5.35 4.28 6.32
CA LEU A 36 -4.51 5.43 6.02
C LEU A 36 -3.31 5.10 5.10
N GLU A 37 -3.52 4.23 4.11
CA GLU A 37 -2.46 3.68 3.24
C GLU A 37 -2.07 4.68 2.14
N TYR A 38 -1.91 5.96 2.48
CA TYR A 38 -1.59 7.03 1.52
C TYR A 38 -0.24 6.83 0.84
N ASP A 39 0.65 6.02 1.41
CA ASP A 39 1.92 5.67 0.80
C ASP A 39 1.74 4.80 -0.45
N THR A 40 0.57 4.16 -0.62
CA THR A 40 0.17 3.47 -1.85
C THR A 40 -0.26 4.44 -2.97
N ILE A 41 -0.27 5.75 -2.72
CA ILE A 41 -0.52 6.78 -3.73
C ILE A 41 0.80 7.19 -4.38
N TYR A 42 1.09 6.66 -5.57
CA TYR A 42 2.29 6.98 -6.35
C TYR A 42 2.03 6.85 -7.85
N HIS A 43 2.97 7.32 -8.66
CA HIS A 43 2.83 7.47 -10.11
C HIS A 43 2.41 6.21 -10.89
N GLU A 44 2.71 5.00 -10.41
CA GLU A 44 2.25 3.77 -11.06
C GLU A 44 0.76 3.48 -10.76
N HIS A 45 0.24 3.98 -9.64
CA HIS A 45 -1.15 3.84 -9.19
C HIS A 45 -2.02 5.00 -9.69
N LEU A 46 -2.43 4.93 -10.96
CA LEU A 46 -3.33 5.91 -11.59
C LEU A 46 -4.78 5.85 -11.08
N SER A 47 -5.20 4.74 -10.48
CA SER A 47 -6.59 4.51 -10.05
C SER A 47 -6.65 3.79 -8.71
N TYR A 48 -7.67 4.11 -7.92
CA TYR A 48 -7.95 3.53 -6.61
C TYR A 48 -9.35 2.91 -6.65
N LEU A 49 -9.40 1.58 -6.76
CA LEU A 49 -10.61 0.90 -7.21
C LEU A 49 -11.61 0.64 -6.07
N SER A 50 -12.88 0.81 -6.40
CA SER A 50 -14.05 0.40 -5.59
C SER A 50 -15.05 -0.31 -6.49
N VAL A 51 -15.94 -1.10 -5.91
CA VAL A 51 -16.95 -1.90 -6.59
C VAL A 51 -17.89 -1.03 -7.41
N LYS A 52 -18.43 0.07 -6.85
CA LYS A 52 -19.38 0.92 -7.56
C LYS A 52 -18.88 1.44 -8.92
N PRO A 53 -17.72 2.13 -9.03
CA PRO A 53 -17.21 2.56 -10.33
C PRO A 53 -16.82 1.39 -11.24
N MET A 54 -16.31 0.27 -10.69
CA MET A 54 -15.99 -0.91 -11.48
C MET A 54 -17.23 -1.55 -12.11
N VAL A 55 -18.36 -1.61 -11.40
CA VAL A 55 -19.65 -2.08 -11.93
C VAL A 55 -20.11 -1.20 -13.10
N GLU A 56 -20.09 0.12 -12.93
CA GLU A 56 -20.50 1.04 -14.00
C GLU A 56 -19.55 0.99 -15.21
N PHE A 57 -18.25 0.85 -14.95
CA PHE A 57 -17.25 0.68 -15.99
C PHE A 57 -17.47 -0.61 -16.81
N CYS A 58 -17.67 -1.76 -16.16
CA CYS A 58 -17.93 -3.01 -16.87
C CYS A 58 -19.21 -2.95 -17.72
N LYS A 59 -20.28 -2.33 -17.20
CA LYS A 59 -21.56 -2.18 -17.91
C LYS A 59 -21.41 -1.44 -19.25
N LYS A 60 -20.52 -0.43 -19.33
CA LYS A 60 -20.25 0.32 -20.55
C LYS A 60 -19.82 -0.58 -21.72
N PHE A 61 -19.17 -1.71 -21.43
CA PHE A 61 -18.65 -2.67 -22.42
C PHE A 61 -19.51 -3.92 -22.57
N GLY A 62 -20.71 -3.97 -21.98
CA GLY A 62 -21.56 -5.16 -22.02
C GLY A 62 -21.08 -6.30 -21.11
N PHE A 63 -20.29 -5.97 -20.08
CA PHE A 63 -19.83 -6.89 -19.05
C PHE A 63 -20.53 -6.64 -17.71
N GLU A 64 -20.50 -7.66 -16.85
CA GLU A 64 -21.02 -7.64 -15.49
C GLU A 64 -19.98 -8.27 -14.55
N ILE A 65 -19.79 -7.66 -13.38
CA ILE A 65 -19.09 -8.29 -12.28
C ILE A 65 -20.07 -9.28 -11.65
N PHE A 66 -19.77 -10.57 -11.73
CA PHE A 66 -20.64 -11.62 -11.20
C PHE A 66 -20.21 -12.09 -9.82
N ASP A 67 -18.95 -11.92 -9.43
CA ASP A 67 -18.47 -12.23 -8.08
C ASP A 67 -17.32 -11.32 -7.65
N ILE A 68 -17.12 -11.22 -6.34
CA ILE A 68 -16.04 -10.46 -5.71
C ILE A 68 -15.50 -11.26 -4.54
N GLU A 69 -14.18 -11.44 -4.51
CA GLU A 69 -13.48 -12.05 -3.38
C GLU A 69 -12.47 -11.06 -2.80
N GLU A 70 -12.40 -11.00 -1.47
CA GLU A 70 -11.37 -10.23 -0.78
C GLU A 70 -10.15 -11.08 -0.49
N GLN A 71 -8.97 -10.51 -0.69
CA GLN A 71 -7.69 -11.14 -0.44
C GLN A 71 -6.85 -10.26 0.51
N PHE A 72 -6.19 -10.88 1.48
CA PHE A 72 -5.44 -10.17 2.52
C PHE A 72 -4.01 -9.77 2.11
N ILE A 73 -3.62 -10.04 0.87
CA ILE A 73 -2.30 -9.66 0.35
C ILE A 73 -2.26 -8.13 0.16
N HIS A 74 -1.08 -7.53 0.34
CA HIS A 74 -0.82 -6.10 0.07
C HIS A 74 -1.62 -5.06 0.89
N GLY A 75 -2.18 -5.42 2.04
CA GLY A 75 -3.00 -4.50 2.85
C GLY A 75 -4.51 -4.63 2.58
N GLY A 76 -4.89 -5.52 1.66
CA GLY A 76 -6.29 -5.80 1.34
C GLY A 76 -6.60 -5.44 -0.12
N THR A 77 -6.99 -6.44 -0.90
CA THR A 77 -7.35 -6.30 -2.31
C THR A 77 -8.72 -6.93 -2.57
N LEU A 78 -9.39 -6.45 -3.61
CA LEU A 78 -10.55 -7.14 -4.16
C LEU A 78 -10.17 -7.79 -5.49
N ARG A 79 -10.58 -9.04 -5.64
CA ARG A 79 -10.58 -9.78 -6.89
C ARG A 79 -11.98 -9.72 -7.50
N TYR A 80 -12.07 -9.08 -8.65
CA TYR A 80 -13.28 -8.90 -9.43
C TYR A 80 -13.37 -10.01 -10.48
N PHE A 81 -14.47 -10.74 -10.48
CA PHE A 81 -14.77 -11.73 -11.51
C PHE A 81 -15.80 -11.16 -12.49
N ILE A 82 -15.36 -10.98 -13.73
CA ILE A 82 -16.10 -10.24 -14.75
C ILE A 82 -16.45 -11.20 -15.89
N SER A 83 -17.69 -11.16 -16.36
CA SER A 83 -18.15 -11.94 -17.51
C SER A 83 -19.01 -11.08 -18.42
N ARG A 84 -19.19 -11.51 -19.68
CA ARG A 84 -20.19 -10.86 -20.55
C ARG A 84 -21.56 -10.94 -19.89
N LYS A 85 -22.38 -9.91 -20.15
CA LYS A 85 -23.71 -9.78 -19.57
C LYS A 85 -24.54 -11.05 -19.73
N ASN A 86 -25.27 -11.43 -18.68
CA ASN A 86 -26.14 -12.62 -18.62
C ASN A 86 -25.44 -13.99 -18.82
N LYS A 87 -24.10 -14.07 -18.78
CA LYS A 87 -23.38 -15.36 -18.90
C LYS A 87 -23.24 -16.10 -17.56
N ARG A 88 -23.34 -15.40 -16.44
CA ARG A 88 -23.17 -15.96 -15.08
C ARG A 88 -24.17 -15.33 -14.11
N GLU A 89 -24.52 -16.07 -13.08
CA GLU A 89 -25.33 -15.57 -11.97
C GLU A 89 -24.49 -14.63 -11.09
N ILE A 90 -25.03 -13.45 -10.79
CA ILE A 90 -24.39 -12.47 -9.91
C ILE A 90 -24.56 -12.93 -8.46
N THR A 91 -23.45 -13.16 -7.77
CA THR A 91 -23.45 -13.57 -6.36
C THR A 91 -23.87 -12.41 -5.45
N LYS A 92 -24.27 -12.75 -4.22
CA LYS A 92 -24.58 -11.75 -3.19
C LYS A 92 -23.38 -10.91 -2.77
N ASN A 93 -22.15 -11.36 -3.06
CA ASN A 93 -20.95 -10.61 -2.70
C ASN A 93 -20.94 -9.23 -3.36
N VAL A 94 -21.37 -9.14 -4.62
CA VAL A 94 -21.43 -7.87 -5.36
C VAL A 94 -22.33 -6.87 -4.63
N SER A 95 -23.55 -7.27 -4.24
CA SER A 95 -24.45 -6.40 -3.48
C SER A 95 -23.92 -6.10 -2.08
N ASN A 96 -23.30 -7.06 -1.40
CA ASN A 96 -22.76 -6.87 -0.05
C ASN A 96 -21.65 -5.81 -0.03
N TYR A 97 -20.73 -5.84 -1.00
CA TYR A 97 -19.68 -4.83 -1.09
C TYR A 97 -20.24 -3.47 -1.49
N LEU A 98 -21.19 -3.39 -2.43
CA LEU A 98 -21.87 -2.12 -2.77
C LEU A 98 -22.57 -1.51 -1.54
N GLU A 99 -23.26 -2.32 -0.74
CA GLU A 99 -23.85 -1.86 0.52
C GLU A 99 -22.80 -1.39 1.52
N THR A 100 -21.66 -2.09 1.61
CA THR A 100 -20.54 -1.71 2.47
C THR A 100 -19.98 -0.36 2.07
N GLU A 101 -19.73 -0.13 0.78
CA GLU A 101 -19.24 1.15 0.26
C GLU A 101 -20.19 2.30 0.56
N ASN A 102 -21.50 2.06 0.40
CA ASN A 102 -22.52 3.06 0.72
C ASN A 102 -22.56 3.36 2.22
N LYS A 103 -22.53 2.33 3.08
CA LYS A 103 -22.52 2.48 4.55
C LYS A 103 -21.25 3.19 5.06
N LYS A 104 -20.13 3.03 4.36
CA LYS A 104 -18.83 3.63 4.68
C LYS A 104 -18.61 4.98 3.99
N GLU A 105 -19.55 5.41 3.15
CA GLU A 105 -19.56 6.72 2.52
C GLU A 105 -18.29 7.04 1.71
N ILE A 106 -17.62 6.02 1.15
CA ILE A 106 -16.30 6.18 0.53
C ILE A 106 -16.30 7.05 -0.74
N HIS A 107 -17.48 7.33 -1.30
CA HIS A 107 -17.65 8.19 -2.47
C HIS A 107 -18.10 9.62 -2.11
N LEU A 108 -18.23 9.95 -0.83
CA LEU A 108 -18.54 11.31 -0.41
C LEU A 108 -17.25 12.16 -0.37
N GLU A 109 -17.33 13.38 -0.89
CA GLU A 109 -16.24 14.35 -0.85
C GLU A 109 -15.72 14.56 0.58
N LYS A 110 -16.65 14.68 1.55
CA LYS A 110 -16.30 14.84 2.96
C LYS A 110 -15.42 13.71 3.50
N ARG A 111 -15.67 12.46 3.08
CA ARG A 111 -14.87 11.30 3.50
C ARG A 111 -13.44 11.40 2.99
N LEU A 112 -13.24 11.90 1.77
CA LEU A 112 -11.93 12.13 1.18
C LEU A 112 -11.19 13.31 1.84
N GLU A 113 -11.89 14.38 2.20
CA GLU A 113 -11.33 15.48 2.99
C GLU A 113 -10.83 15.02 4.36
N ASP A 114 -11.62 14.18 5.05
CA ASP A 114 -11.26 13.64 6.35
C ASP A 114 -10.03 12.74 6.24
N PHE A 115 -9.96 11.89 5.21
CA PHE A 115 -8.74 11.12 4.91
C PHE A 115 -7.53 12.04 4.71
N ALA A 116 -7.64 13.09 3.87
CA ALA A 116 -6.54 14.02 3.64
C ALA A 116 -6.07 14.74 4.92
N ASN A 117 -7.00 15.07 5.83
CA ASN A 117 -6.68 15.66 7.12
C ASN A 117 -5.97 14.66 8.04
N SER A 118 -6.42 13.39 8.07
CA SER A 118 -5.75 12.31 8.80
C SER A 118 -4.33 12.07 8.27
N VAL A 119 -4.09 12.15 6.96
CA VAL A 119 -2.74 12.04 6.37
C VAL A 119 -1.83 13.18 6.84
N LYS A 120 -2.34 14.42 6.91
CA LYS A 120 -1.57 15.55 7.46
C LYS A 120 -1.25 15.37 8.94
N HIS A 121 -2.22 14.91 9.72
CA HIS A 121 -2.03 14.62 11.14
C HIS A 121 -1.00 13.52 11.36
N HIS A 122 -1.13 12.40 10.64
CA HIS A 122 -0.18 11.29 10.65
C HIS A 122 1.25 11.74 10.35
N ARG A 123 1.45 12.54 9.30
CA ARG A 123 2.77 13.09 8.98
C ARG A 123 3.36 13.84 10.16
N LYS A 124 2.57 14.68 10.83
CA LYS A 124 3.02 15.42 12.02
C LYS A 124 3.45 14.44 13.12
N THR A 125 2.60 13.47 13.46
CA THR A 125 2.86 12.48 14.51
C THR A 125 4.10 11.62 14.22
N LEU A 126 4.27 11.16 12.98
CA LEU A 126 5.44 10.37 12.57
C LEU A 126 6.72 11.20 12.66
N MET A 127 6.70 12.45 12.19
CA MET A 127 7.86 13.32 12.26
C MET A 127 8.20 13.72 13.69
N GLU A 128 7.21 13.94 14.55
CA GLU A 128 7.43 14.18 15.99
C GLU A 128 8.14 12.98 16.62
N LEU A 129 7.64 11.77 16.41
CA LEU A 129 8.26 10.53 16.89
C LEU A 129 9.73 10.41 16.43
N LEU A 130 10.00 10.55 15.14
CA LEU A 130 11.34 10.40 14.59
C LEU A 130 12.29 11.49 15.08
N ASN A 131 11.84 12.74 15.14
CA ASN A 131 12.66 13.86 15.61
C ASN A 131 12.98 13.74 17.10
N ASP A 132 12.04 13.29 17.93
CA ASP A 132 12.30 13.10 19.35
C ASP A 132 13.32 12.00 19.60
N LEU A 133 13.25 10.89 18.84
CA LEU A 133 14.29 9.87 18.85
C LEU A 133 15.67 10.45 18.44
N LYS A 134 15.74 11.28 17.39
CA LYS A 134 17.00 11.91 16.99
C LYS A 134 17.53 12.90 18.04
N LYS A 135 16.66 13.66 18.71
CA LYS A 135 17.06 14.56 19.83
C LYS A 135 17.66 13.78 20.99
N ASP A 136 17.15 12.58 21.25
CA ASP A 136 17.69 11.64 22.24
C ASP A 136 18.99 10.95 21.78
N GLY A 137 19.54 11.35 20.63
CA GLY A 137 20.78 10.80 20.07
C GLY A 137 20.62 9.40 19.49
N LYS A 138 19.38 8.96 19.20
CA LYS A 138 19.10 7.61 18.69
C LYS A 138 19.46 7.46 17.22
N LYS A 139 20.00 6.29 16.89
CA LYS A 139 20.25 5.88 15.51
C LYS A 139 18.99 5.25 14.93
N ILE A 140 18.60 5.65 13.72
CA ILE A 140 17.39 5.14 13.08
C ILE A 140 17.73 4.67 11.68
N ALA A 141 17.42 3.42 11.36
CA ALA A 141 17.45 2.93 9.98
C ALA A 141 16.03 2.67 9.48
N ALA A 142 15.88 2.39 8.19
CA ALA A 142 14.66 1.82 7.62
C ALA A 142 14.90 0.40 7.10
N ILE A 143 13.87 -0.43 7.14
CA ILE A 143 13.88 -1.81 6.62
C ILE A 143 12.99 -1.90 5.40
N SER A 144 13.56 -2.50 4.35
CA SER A 144 13.00 -2.61 3.01
C SER A 144 12.86 -1.26 2.30
N SER A 145 12.93 -1.26 0.96
CA SER A 145 12.71 -0.05 0.15
C SER A 145 11.64 -0.29 -0.92
N PRO A 146 10.36 -0.49 -0.54
CA PRO A 146 9.27 -0.68 -1.52
C PRO A 146 8.92 0.65 -2.22
N ALA A 147 8.24 0.57 -3.38
CA ALA A 147 7.78 1.76 -4.11
C ALA A 147 6.97 2.71 -3.20
N LYS A 148 5.97 2.17 -2.48
CA LYS A 148 5.15 2.92 -1.52
C LYS A 148 5.96 3.61 -0.41
N GLY A 149 7.02 2.96 0.06
CA GLY A 149 7.90 3.52 1.09
C GLY A 149 8.49 4.86 0.65
N ASN A 150 8.77 5.03 -0.65
CA ASN A 150 9.29 6.30 -1.16
C ASN A 150 8.25 7.42 -1.14
N THR A 151 6.95 7.13 -1.31
CA THR A 151 5.90 8.15 -1.11
C THR A 151 5.90 8.65 0.33
N LEU A 152 5.93 7.73 1.31
CA LEU A 152 6.01 8.08 2.72
C LEU A 152 7.23 8.96 3.01
N LEU A 153 8.42 8.52 2.59
CA LEU A 153 9.67 9.26 2.81
C LEU A 153 9.62 10.66 2.18
N ASN A 154 9.18 10.77 0.93
CA ASN A 154 9.17 12.05 0.20
C ASN A 154 8.08 13.02 0.71
N TYR A 155 6.91 12.51 1.09
CA TYR A 155 5.83 13.31 1.64
C TYR A 155 6.19 13.83 3.03
N CYS A 156 6.75 12.97 3.89
CA CYS A 156 7.16 13.34 5.24
C CYS A 156 8.48 14.14 5.27
N LYS A 157 9.28 14.12 4.20
CA LYS A 157 10.64 14.70 4.14
C LYS A 157 11.58 13.99 5.11
N ILE A 158 11.55 12.67 5.07
CA ILE A 158 12.44 11.81 5.84
C ILE A 158 13.63 11.46 4.95
N ASP A 159 14.77 12.08 5.22
CA ASP A 159 16.01 11.91 4.48
C ASP A 159 17.13 11.32 5.36
N SER A 160 18.38 11.48 4.92
CA SER A 160 19.56 10.94 5.61
C SER A 160 19.91 11.65 6.93
N GLU A 161 19.28 12.79 7.26
CA GLU A 161 19.44 13.42 8.58
C GLU A 161 18.65 12.64 9.65
N ILE A 162 17.55 12.01 9.25
CA ILE A 162 16.70 11.19 10.13
C ILE A 162 17.09 9.72 10.03
N LEU A 163 17.16 9.18 8.82
CA LEU A 163 17.45 7.76 8.58
C LEU A 163 18.89 7.58 8.14
N ASP A 164 19.70 6.98 9.00
CA ASP A 164 21.12 6.72 8.75
C ASP A 164 21.33 5.85 7.49
N TYR A 165 20.42 4.91 7.25
CA TYR A 165 20.39 4.08 6.05
C TYR A 165 19.07 3.32 5.88
N VAL A 166 18.89 2.69 4.71
CA VAL A 166 17.84 1.68 4.45
C VAL A 166 18.47 0.32 4.20
N THR A 167 17.86 -0.77 4.66
CA THR A 167 18.25 -2.13 4.28
C THR A 167 17.31 -2.77 3.26
N GLU A 168 17.83 -3.69 2.46
CA GLU A 168 17.04 -4.42 1.48
C GLU A 168 17.63 -5.79 1.15
N LYS A 169 16.76 -6.72 0.78
CA LYS A 169 17.12 -8.08 0.32
C LYS A 169 17.36 -8.15 -1.19
N ASN A 170 16.72 -7.28 -1.96
CA ASN A 170 16.83 -7.27 -3.41
C ASN A 170 18.20 -6.72 -3.88
N PRO A 171 19.06 -7.54 -4.52
CA PRO A 171 20.38 -7.11 -4.99
C PRO A 171 20.34 -5.95 -5.99
N LEU A 172 19.22 -5.77 -6.71
CA LEU A 172 19.05 -4.67 -7.65
C LEU A 172 18.95 -3.29 -6.99
N LYS A 173 18.69 -3.25 -5.67
CA LYS A 173 18.54 -1.99 -4.91
C LYS A 173 19.74 -1.73 -3.99
N ILE A 174 20.43 -2.77 -3.52
CA ILE A 174 21.62 -2.65 -2.68
C ILE A 174 22.69 -1.83 -3.40
N GLY A 175 23.34 -0.91 -2.68
CA GLY A 175 24.35 0.00 -3.20
C GLY A 175 23.78 1.22 -3.94
N LYS A 176 22.46 1.37 -3.99
CA LYS A 176 21.77 2.54 -4.55
C LYS A 176 21.25 3.46 -3.44
N PHE A 177 20.42 4.42 -3.82
CA PHE A 177 19.78 5.37 -2.93
C PHE A 177 18.27 5.35 -3.13
N THR A 178 17.51 5.69 -2.09
CA THR A 178 16.06 5.88 -2.21
C THR A 178 15.73 7.04 -3.15
N PRO A 179 14.73 6.90 -4.04
CA PRO A 179 14.27 8.00 -4.90
C PRO A 179 13.85 9.25 -4.11
N GLY A 180 14.38 10.41 -4.50
CA GLY A 180 14.03 11.72 -3.95
C GLY A 180 14.73 12.07 -2.64
N MET A 181 14.63 11.21 -1.61
CA MET A 181 15.25 11.45 -0.29
C MET A 181 16.71 10.97 -0.19
N HIS A 182 17.18 10.23 -1.20
CA HIS A 182 18.58 9.81 -1.39
C HIS A 182 19.24 9.16 -0.17
N ILE A 183 18.51 8.29 0.53
CA ILE A 183 19.04 7.53 1.67
C ILE A 183 19.79 6.31 1.12
N PRO A 184 21.04 6.02 1.56
CA PRO A 184 21.81 4.89 1.06
C PRO A 184 21.17 3.55 1.42
N VAL A 185 21.19 2.61 0.47
CA VAL A 185 20.59 1.27 0.60
C VAL A 185 21.67 0.20 0.76
N TYR A 186 21.62 -0.56 1.85
CA TYR A 186 22.54 -1.67 2.15
C TYR A 186 21.80 -3.02 2.18
N SER A 187 22.55 -4.12 2.30
CA SER A 187 21.98 -5.43 2.62
C SER A 187 21.42 -5.46 4.05
N ASP A 188 20.51 -6.39 4.34
CA ASP A 188 19.99 -6.62 5.69
C ASP A 188 21.07 -6.98 6.73
N GLU A 189 22.24 -7.48 6.30
CA GLU A 189 23.39 -7.74 7.19
C GLU A 189 23.83 -6.49 7.94
N LYS A 190 23.60 -5.31 7.36
CA LYS A 190 23.96 -4.02 7.96
C LYS A 190 23.27 -3.78 9.30
N LEU A 191 22.07 -4.33 9.52
CA LEU A 191 21.35 -4.25 10.80
C LEU A 191 22.09 -4.94 11.96
N LEU A 192 22.97 -5.90 11.65
CA LEU A 192 23.74 -6.62 12.66
C LEU A 192 25.17 -6.09 12.79
N GLU A 193 25.75 -5.59 11.71
CA GLU A 193 27.08 -4.97 11.71
C GLU A 193 27.10 -3.60 12.42
N ASP A 194 26.02 -2.83 12.23
CA ASP A 194 25.89 -1.47 12.70
C ASP A 194 24.44 -1.23 13.18
N PRO A 195 24.04 -1.90 14.29
CA PRO A 195 22.66 -1.96 14.73
C PRO A 195 22.15 -0.58 15.13
N PRO A 196 21.05 -0.09 14.52
CA PRO A 196 20.40 1.13 14.96
C PRO A 196 19.63 0.89 16.27
N ASP A 197 19.26 1.95 16.99
CA ASP A 197 18.33 1.81 18.11
C ASP A 197 16.90 1.47 17.61
N TYR A 198 16.53 2.03 16.45
CA TYR A 198 15.20 1.87 15.85
C TYR A 198 15.27 1.57 14.35
N ALA A 199 14.33 0.75 13.89
CA ALA A 199 14.18 0.37 12.49
C ALA A 199 12.76 0.66 11.98
N LEU A 200 12.62 1.66 11.10
CA LEU A 200 11.37 2.03 10.44
C LEU A 200 11.00 1.02 9.35
N ILE A 201 9.91 0.28 9.51
CA ILE A 201 9.48 -0.74 8.54
C ILE A 201 8.70 -0.07 7.40
N LEU A 202 9.34 0.15 6.25
CA LEU A 202 8.68 0.73 5.07
C LEU A 202 7.77 -0.28 4.36
N ALA A 203 8.07 -1.58 4.47
CA ALA A 203 7.20 -2.67 4.02
C ALA A 203 6.23 -3.12 5.14
N TRP A 204 5.50 -2.16 5.71
CA TRP A 204 4.67 -2.35 6.92
C TRP A 204 3.59 -3.44 6.79
N ASN A 205 3.11 -3.70 5.57
CA ASN A 205 2.15 -4.79 5.31
C ASN A 205 2.73 -6.20 5.53
N PHE A 206 4.05 -6.30 5.76
CA PHE A 206 4.77 -7.51 6.14
C PHE A 206 5.45 -7.35 7.50
N SER A 207 5.00 -6.43 8.37
CA SER A 207 5.66 -6.11 9.63
C SER A 207 5.91 -7.34 10.50
N ASP A 208 4.92 -8.22 10.65
CA ASP A 208 5.03 -9.39 11.52
C ASP A 208 6.10 -10.36 11.03
N GLU A 209 6.15 -10.58 9.71
CA GLU A 209 7.18 -11.42 9.09
C GLU A 209 8.57 -10.76 9.18
N ILE A 210 8.66 -9.45 8.93
CA ILE A 210 9.91 -8.69 9.00
C ILE A 210 10.47 -8.74 10.43
N ILE A 211 9.64 -8.47 11.44
CA ILE A 211 10.01 -8.51 12.85
C ILE A 211 10.50 -9.92 13.21
N LYS A 212 9.72 -10.96 12.86
CA LYS A 212 10.09 -12.36 13.13
C LYS A 212 11.42 -12.75 12.48
N ASN A 213 11.66 -12.33 11.24
CA ASN A 213 12.88 -12.65 10.51
C ASN A 213 14.12 -11.89 11.00
N ASN A 214 13.92 -10.78 11.71
CA ASN A 214 14.99 -9.93 12.25
C ASN A 214 15.15 -10.08 13.78
N PHE A 215 14.86 -11.26 14.33
CA PHE A 215 14.94 -11.52 15.79
C PHE A 215 16.32 -11.22 16.38
N LYS A 216 17.42 -11.47 15.64
CA LYS A 216 18.78 -11.18 16.11
C LYS A 216 19.01 -9.68 16.36
N TYR A 217 18.41 -8.82 15.54
CA TYR A 217 18.44 -7.37 15.74
C TYR A 217 17.70 -6.98 17.03
N GLN A 218 16.59 -7.66 17.35
CA GLN A 218 15.89 -7.46 18.63
C GLN A 218 16.71 -7.95 19.83
N GLU A 219 17.43 -9.08 19.70
CA GLU A 219 18.32 -9.59 20.75
C GLU A 219 19.45 -8.60 21.07
N LEU A 220 19.87 -7.78 20.10
CA LEU A 220 20.81 -6.68 20.28
C LEU A 220 20.18 -5.41 20.88
N GLY A 221 18.90 -5.43 21.22
CA GLY A 221 18.16 -4.31 21.81
C GLY A 221 17.47 -3.39 20.80
N GLY A 222 17.54 -3.72 19.51
CA GLY A 222 16.89 -2.98 18.44
C GLY A 222 15.37 -3.04 18.53
N LYS A 223 14.72 -1.90 18.25
CA LYS A 223 13.25 -1.79 18.21
C LYS A 223 12.77 -1.50 16.80
N PHE A 224 11.50 -1.77 16.51
CA PHE A 224 10.91 -1.43 15.22
C PHE A 224 9.93 -0.28 15.33
N ILE A 225 9.75 0.44 14.24
CA ILE A 225 8.71 1.46 14.08
C ILE A 225 7.83 1.03 12.91
N ILE A 226 6.54 0.85 13.17
CA ILE A 226 5.54 0.63 12.13
C ILE A 226 4.90 2.00 11.83
N PRO A 227 5.05 2.55 10.61
CA PRO A 227 4.61 3.91 10.33
C PRO A 227 3.10 4.06 10.18
N ILE A 228 2.41 3.10 9.57
CA ILE A 228 1.00 3.19 9.15
C ILE A 228 0.19 2.07 9.82
N PRO A 229 -1.09 2.29 10.21
CA PRO A 229 -1.88 3.53 10.09
C PRO A 229 -1.50 4.60 11.12
N GLU A 230 -0.99 4.19 12.28
CA GLU A 230 -0.54 5.05 13.35
C GLU A 230 0.92 4.72 13.69
N PRO A 231 1.82 5.71 13.79
CA PRO A 231 3.21 5.47 14.14
C PRO A 231 3.33 4.83 15.52
N ARG A 232 3.92 3.64 15.58
CA ARG A 232 4.12 2.93 16.85
C ARG A 232 5.47 2.24 16.90
N ILE A 233 6.08 2.27 18.09
CA ILE A 233 7.27 1.47 18.41
C ILE A 233 6.81 0.08 18.86
N VAL A 234 7.44 -0.97 18.33
CA VAL A 234 7.18 -2.38 18.69
C VAL A 234 8.47 -3.14 18.98
#